data_AF-K1TX67-F1
#
_entry.id   AF-K1TX67-F1
#
_cell.length_a   1.000
_cell.length_b   1.000
_cell.length_c   1.000
_cell.angle_alpha   90.00
_cell.angle_beta   90.00
_cell.angle_gamma   90.00
#
_symmetry.space_group_name_H-M   'P 1'
#
loop_
_entity.id
_entity.type
_entity.pdbx_description
1 polymer ?
#
loop_
_entity_poly.entity_id
_entity_poly.type
_entity_poly.pdbx_seq_one_letter_code
_entity_poly.pdbx_strand_id
1 'polypeptide(L)'
;MKIVAFVAAVVTLSVGCSDKKKSDGNPGSAPVITLEGGDISQPQEIVQHMTARILISAPGRIKDFTVKIDSPALTDELLGALNLSTTLDMANPSEEAAAAFASLGLKCGAEVKGRTSVPFDISALVPMISMICKEDSNHKFTLSVTDELGRQTVQSVTFHLSVSE
;
A
#
# COMPACT_ATOMS: atom_id res chain seq x y z
N MET A 1 45.84 50.89 -2.83
CA MET A 1 44.76 50.83 -1.81
C MET A 1 44.03 49.53 -2.01
N LYS A 2 43.85 48.60 -1.07
CA LYS A 2 44.22 48.45 0.33
C LYS A 2 44.41 46.93 0.52
N ILE A 3 45.59 46.52 0.99
CA ILE A 3 45.82 45.17 1.51
C ILE A 3 45.10 45.10 2.85
N VAL A 4 44.29 44.07 3.07
CA VAL A 4 43.97 43.61 4.42
C VAL A 4 43.97 42.08 4.41
N ALA A 5 45.06 41.53 4.94
CA ALA A 5 45.12 40.16 5.40
C ALA A 5 44.41 40.06 6.76
N PHE A 6 43.65 39.01 6.98
CA PHE A 6 43.32 38.53 8.32
C PHE A 6 43.61 37.03 8.37
N VAL A 7 44.57 36.67 9.21
CA VAL A 7 44.90 35.32 9.65
C VAL A 7 44.20 35.09 10.99
N ALA A 8 43.54 33.94 11.16
CA ALA A 8 43.50 33.22 12.44
C ALA A 8 42.94 31.81 12.23
N ALA A 9 43.77 30.81 12.52
CA ALA A 9 43.43 29.39 12.57
C ALA A 9 42.85 29.03 13.94
N VAL A 10 41.87 28.12 14.00
CA VAL A 10 41.69 27.22 15.15
C VAL A 10 41.27 25.85 14.62
N VAL A 11 42.20 24.90 14.72
CA VAL A 11 41.93 23.45 14.63
C VAL A 11 41.48 23.01 16.02
N THR A 12 40.29 22.41 16.12
CA THR A 12 39.91 21.56 17.25
C THR A 12 39.59 20.16 16.73
N LEU A 13 40.61 19.29 16.79
CA LEU A 13 40.41 17.85 16.73
C LEU A 13 40.01 17.38 18.14
N SER A 14 38.74 17.02 18.34
CA SER A 14 38.34 16.15 19.43
C SER A 14 37.93 14.79 18.86
N VAL A 15 38.89 13.87 18.86
CA VAL A 15 38.62 12.43 18.80
C VAL A 15 37.99 12.04 20.13
N GLY A 16 36.67 11.90 20.12
CA GLY A 16 35.93 11.16 21.14
C GLY A 16 35.44 9.85 20.54
N CYS A 17 36.26 8.80 20.61
CA CYS A 17 35.78 7.44 20.41
C CYS A 17 34.91 7.06 21.61
N SER A 18 33.64 6.78 21.35
CA SER A 18 32.81 5.93 22.21
C SER A 18 31.96 5.06 21.29
N ASP A 19 32.29 3.78 21.28
CA ASP A 19 31.48 2.69 20.72
C ASP A 19 30.02 2.84 21.15
N LYS A 20 29.11 3.05 20.20
CA LYS A 20 27.71 2.57 20.22
C LYS A 20 27.11 2.62 18.80
N LYS A 21 26.77 1.42 18.29
CA LYS A 21 25.90 1.10 17.15
C LYS A 21 25.62 2.25 16.14
N LYS A 22 26.31 2.23 15.00
CA LYS A 22 25.66 2.65 13.75
C LYS A 22 24.94 1.43 13.19
N SER A 23 23.63 1.38 13.43
CA SER A 23 22.75 0.66 12.53
C SER A 23 22.79 1.44 11.22
N ASP A 24 23.24 0.82 10.13
CA ASP A 24 23.28 1.38 8.77
C ASP A 24 21.87 1.58 8.16
N GLY A 25 20.89 1.94 8.99
CA GLY A 25 19.60 2.38 8.51
C GLY A 25 19.72 3.84 8.12
N ASN A 26 19.78 4.13 6.82
CA ASN A 26 19.05 5.28 6.31
C ASN A 26 17.70 5.31 7.06
N PRO A 27 17.26 6.41 7.72
CA PRO A 27 15.91 6.47 8.26
C PRO A 27 14.97 6.16 7.08
N GLY A 28 14.48 4.91 7.03
CA GLY A 28 13.80 4.42 5.84
C GLY A 28 12.61 5.33 5.55
N SER A 29 12.24 5.51 4.30
CA SER A 29 11.00 6.23 4.03
C SER A 29 9.81 5.51 4.66
N ALA A 30 8.73 6.24 4.96
CA ALA A 30 7.43 5.61 5.26
C ALA A 30 7.02 4.68 4.11
N PRO A 31 6.06 3.76 4.32
CA PRO A 31 5.54 2.94 3.24
C PRO A 31 5.09 3.78 2.04
N VAL A 32 5.26 3.26 0.83
CA VAL A 32 4.80 3.89 -0.41
C VAL A 32 3.85 2.94 -1.11
N ILE A 33 2.77 3.49 -1.65
CA ILE A 33 1.70 2.76 -2.32
C ILE A 33 1.54 3.35 -3.71
N THR A 34 1.75 2.54 -4.75
CA THR A 34 1.68 2.97 -6.15
C THR A 34 0.82 2.03 -6.96
N LEU A 35 0.10 2.56 -7.94
CA LEU A 35 -0.63 1.75 -8.92
C LEU A 35 0.30 1.42 -10.09
N GLU A 36 0.33 0.16 -10.53
CA GLU A 36 1.05 -0.21 -11.75
C GLU A 36 0.30 0.30 -12.98
N GLY A 37 1.01 1.00 -13.87
CA GLY A 37 0.45 1.46 -15.15
C GLY A 37 -0.49 2.67 -15.08
N GLY A 38 -0.61 3.34 -13.92
CA GLY A 38 -1.50 4.48 -13.76
C GLY A 38 -1.15 5.40 -12.58
N ASP A 39 -1.86 6.53 -12.50
CA ASP A 39 -1.80 7.44 -11.36
C ASP A 39 -2.85 7.03 -10.32
N ILE A 40 -2.37 6.58 -9.15
CA ILE A 40 -3.24 6.11 -8.05
C ILE A 40 -4.21 7.18 -7.53
N SER A 41 -3.91 8.47 -7.76
CA SER A 41 -4.76 9.58 -7.34
C SER A 41 -5.95 9.84 -8.28
N GLN A 42 -5.92 9.28 -9.48
CA GLN A 42 -6.99 9.42 -10.47
C GLN A 42 -7.90 8.19 -10.46
N PRO A 43 -9.20 8.34 -10.78
CA PRO A 43 -10.07 7.20 -11.04
C PRO A 43 -9.56 6.36 -12.23
N GLN A 44 -9.64 5.04 -12.09
CA GLN A 44 -9.29 4.07 -13.13
C GLN A 44 -10.57 3.48 -13.72
N GLU A 45 -10.74 3.53 -15.04
CA GLU A 45 -11.92 2.94 -15.67
C GLU A 45 -11.89 1.40 -15.57
N ILE A 46 -13.00 0.80 -15.17
CA ILE A 46 -13.16 -0.65 -15.10
C ILE A 46 -13.37 -1.19 -16.52
N VAL A 47 -12.45 -2.05 -16.96
CA VAL A 47 -12.57 -2.78 -18.23
C VAL A 47 -12.32 -4.28 -18.03
N GLN A 48 -12.92 -5.11 -18.90
CA GLN A 48 -13.03 -6.57 -18.74
C GLN A 48 -11.67 -7.33 -18.66
N HIS A 49 -10.56 -6.68 -19.02
CA HIS A 49 -9.20 -7.23 -18.99
C HIS A 49 -8.17 -6.28 -18.38
N MET A 50 -8.58 -5.42 -17.44
CA MET A 50 -7.66 -4.50 -16.80
C MET A 50 -6.65 -5.21 -15.88
N THR A 51 -5.49 -4.60 -15.71
CA THR A 51 -4.58 -4.90 -14.60
C THR A 51 -4.84 -3.90 -13.48
N ALA A 52 -5.23 -4.39 -12.31
CA ALA A 52 -5.43 -3.62 -11.11
C ALA A 52 -4.45 -4.07 -10.03
N ARG A 53 -3.15 -3.84 -10.28
CA ARG A 53 -2.07 -4.22 -9.36
C ARG A 53 -1.50 -2.99 -8.66
N ILE A 54 -1.52 -3.03 -7.33
CA ILE A 54 -0.98 -2.00 -6.47
C ILE A 54 0.31 -2.55 -5.84
N LEU A 55 1.39 -1.79 -5.91
CA LEU A 55 2.66 -2.13 -5.27
C LEU A 55 2.77 -1.41 -3.93
N ILE A 56 3.02 -2.18 -2.88
CA ILE A 56 3.36 -1.69 -1.55
C ILE A 56 4.87 -1.83 -1.38
N SER A 57 5.56 -0.74 -1.05
CA SER A 57 6.98 -0.71 -0.69
C SER A 57 7.14 -0.16 0.72
N ALA A 58 7.62 -0.98 1.64
CA ALA A 58 7.83 -0.62 3.04
C ALA A 58 9.25 -0.98 3.47
N PRO A 59 10.24 -0.07 3.34
CA PRO A 59 11.62 -0.34 3.74
C PRO A 59 11.76 -0.78 5.21
N GLY A 60 10.86 -0.29 6.07
CA GLY A 60 10.76 -0.67 7.48
C GLY A 60 10.11 -2.02 7.77
N ARG A 61 9.82 -2.83 6.74
CA ARG A 61 9.01 -4.07 6.76
C ARG A 61 7.56 -3.85 7.19
N ILE A 62 6.62 -4.49 6.51
CA ILE A 62 5.19 -4.38 6.83
C ILE A 62 4.89 -5.02 8.18
N LYS A 63 4.32 -4.24 9.10
CA LYS A 63 3.77 -4.74 10.36
C LYS A 63 2.28 -5.03 10.22
N ASP A 64 1.53 -4.06 9.72
CA ASP A 64 0.08 -4.10 9.54
C ASP A 64 -0.27 -3.63 8.12
N PHE A 65 -1.23 -4.29 7.47
CA PHE A 65 -1.76 -3.90 6.16
C PHE A 65 -3.25 -4.23 6.10
N THR A 66 -4.08 -3.20 6.03
CA THR A 66 -5.54 -3.33 5.87
C THR A 66 -6.04 -2.65 4.60
N VAL A 67 -7.11 -3.19 4.02
CA VAL A 67 -7.80 -2.61 2.87
C VAL A 67 -9.26 -2.43 3.22
N LYS A 68 -9.75 -1.19 3.19
CA LYS A 68 -11.18 -0.89 3.33
C LYS A 68 -11.81 -0.73 1.95
N ILE A 69 -12.91 -1.45 1.73
CA ILE A 69 -13.70 -1.39 0.50
C ILE A 69 -14.90 -0.47 0.76
N ASP A 70 -15.08 0.52 -0.11
CA ASP A 70 -16.20 1.44 -0.16
C ASP A 70 -16.76 1.39 -1.59
N SER A 71 -17.86 0.68 -1.77
CA SER A 71 -18.38 0.35 -3.09
C SER A 71 -19.89 0.08 -3.03
N PRO A 72 -20.70 0.61 -3.96
CA PRO A 72 -22.13 0.31 -4.04
C PRO A 72 -22.44 -1.12 -4.48
N ALA A 73 -21.55 -1.77 -5.25
CA ALA A 73 -21.79 -3.12 -5.79
C ALA A 73 -21.24 -4.25 -4.91
N LEU A 74 -20.02 -4.08 -4.39
CA LEU A 74 -19.39 -4.98 -3.42
C LEU A 74 -19.98 -4.79 -2.00
N THR A 75 -21.24 -5.16 -1.84
CA THR A 75 -21.96 -5.12 -0.54
C THR A 75 -21.45 -6.18 0.43
N ASP A 76 -21.79 -6.04 1.72
CA ASP A 76 -21.47 -7.05 2.73
C ASP A 76 -22.05 -8.44 2.39
N GLU A 77 -23.23 -8.50 1.78
CA GLU A 77 -23.85 -9.76 1.36
C GLU A 77 -23.03 -10.45 0.26
N LEU A 78 -22.63 -9.70 -0.77
CA LEU A 78 -21.86 -10.24 -1.87
C LEU A 78 -20.44 -10.63 -1.45
N LEU A 79 -19.78 -9.79 -0.66
CA LEU A 79 -18.46 -10.09 -0.10
C LEU A 79 -18.55 -11.30 0.85
N GLY A 80 -19.60 -11.37 1.67
CA GLY A 80 -19.86 -12.49 2.57
C GLY A 80 -20.02 -13.83 1.83
N ALA A 81 -20.66 -13.84 0.65
CA ALA A 81 -20.75 -15.03 -0.19
C ALA A 81 -19.37 -15.55 -0.67
N LEU A 82 -18.35 -14.68 -0.68
CA LEU A 82 -16.95 -15.01 -0.98
C LEU A 82 -16.10 -15.23 0.29
N ASN A 83 -16.72 -15.24 1.49
CA ASN A 83 -16.02 -15.23 2.79
C ASN A 83 -15.10 -14.02 2.97
N LEU A 84 -15.48 -12.88 2.39
CA LEU A 84 -14.81 -11.59 2.52
C LEU A 84 -15.66 -10.63 3.35
N SER A 85 -15.04 -9.52 3.77
CA SER A 85 -15.75 -8.40 4.39
C SER A 85 -15.37 -7.08 3.72
N THR A 86 -16.01 -5.99 4.09
CA THR A 86 -15.61 -4.63 3.63
C THR A 86 -14.29 -4.14 4.23
N THR A 87 -13.69 -4.88 5.17
CA THR A 87 -12.34 -4.61 5.69
C THR A 87 -11.47 -5.87 5.63
N LEU A 88 -10.44 -5.85 4.80
CA LEU A 88 -9.53 -6.96 4.61
C LEU A 88 -8.28 -6.74 5.48
N ASP A 89 -7.96 -7.64 6.41
CA ASP A 89 -6.67 -7.66 7.10
C ASP A 89 -5.71 -8.58 6.36
N MET A 90 -4.79 -7.99 5.61
CA MET A 90 -3.83 -8.72 4.79
C MET A 90 -2.63 -9.21 5.60
N ALA A 91 -2.35 -8.60 6.77
CA ALA A 91 -1.20 -8.94 7.60
C ALA A 91 -1.53 -10.02 8.64
N ASN A 92 -2.75 -10.02 9.18
CA ASN A 92 -3.23 -10.94 10.20
C ASN A 92 -4.66 -11.43 9.89
N PRO A 93 -4.90 -12.10 8.74
CA PRO A 93 -6.22 -12.62 8.40
C PRO A 93 -6.67 -13.74 9.35
N SER A 94 -7.99 -13.97 9.45
CA SER A 94 -8.51 -15.26 9.96
C SER A 94 -8.22 -16.39 8.96
N GLU A 95 -8.40 -17.64 9.38
CA GLU A 95 -8.20 -18.79 8.49
C GLU A 95 -9.17 -18.76 7.29
N GLU A 96 -10.43 -18.39 7.53
CA GLU A 96 -11.46 -18.26 6.50
C GLU A 96 -11.13 -17.14 5.51
N ALA A 97 -10.71 -15.97 6.02
CA ALA A 97 -10.30 -14.85 5.18
C ALA A 97 -9.05 -15.19 4.36
N ALA A 98 -8.08 -15.90 4.94
CA ALA A 98 -6.88 -16.33 4.23
C ALA A 98 -7.20 -17.29 3.08
N ALA A 99 -8.12 -18.24 3.29
CA ALA A 99 -8.59 -19.14 2.24
C ALA A 99 -9.33 -18.38 1.11
N ALA A 100 -10.17 -17.41 1.47
CA ALA A 100 -10.85 -16.54 0.52
C ALA A 100 -9.84 -15.72 -0.32
N PHE A 101 -8.85 -15.10 0.33
CA PHE A 101 -7.77 -14.37 -0.33
C PHE A 101 -6.99 -15.26 -1.29
N ALA A 102 -6.61 -16.47 -0.88
CA ALA A 102 -5.92 -17.42 -1.74
C ALA A 102 -6.72 -17.79 -2.99
N SER A 103 -8.05 -17.97 -2.86
CA SER A 103 -8.94 -18.23 -4.01
C SER A 103 -8.96 -17.09 -5.04
N LEU A 104 -8.71 -15.86 -4.60
CA LEU A 104 -8.58 -14.66 -5.44
C LEU A 104 -7.13 -14.39 -5.87
N GLY A 105 -6.17 -15.23 -5.47
CA GLY A 105 -4.74 -15.03 -5.74
C GLY A 105 -4.08 -13.94 -4.90
N LEU A 106 -4.72 -13.49 -3.81
CA LEU A 106 -4.22 -12.45 -2.93
C LEU A 106 -3.26 -13.03 -1.88
N LYS A 107 -2.09 -12.40 -1.74
CA LYS A 107 -1.12 -12.71 -0.69
C LYS A 107 -1.58 -12.16 0.66
N CYS A 108 -1.40 -12.93 1.72
CA CYS A 108 -1.73 -12.51 3.08
C CYS A 108 -0.82 -13.16 4.14
N GLY A 109 -0.98 -12.77 5.41
CA GLY A 109 -0.25 -13.37 6.53
C GLY A 109 1.27 -13.25 6.36
N ALA A 110 1.98 -14.38 6.42
CA ALA A 110 3.45 -14.44 6.31
C ALA A 110 4.00 -14.05 4.92
N GLU A 111 3.16 -14.00 3.89
CA GLU A 111 3.53 -13.50 2.56
C GLU A 111 3.51 -11.96 2.50
N VAL A 112 2.89 -11.31 3.50
CA VAL A 112 2.77 -9.85 3.61
C VAL A 112 3.60 -9.32 4.77
N LYS A 113 3.39 -9.87 5.97
CA LYS A 113 4.02 -9.42 7.21
C LYS A 113 5.53 -9.65 7.16
N GLY A 114 6.29 -8.64 7.58
CA GLY A 114 7.75 -8.64 7.55
C GLY A 114 8.36 -8.42 6.16
N ARG A 115 7.56 -8.30 5.10
CA ARG A 115 8.08 -8.05 3.74
C ARG A 115 8.34 -6.56 3.53
N THR A 116 9.31 -6.27 2.68
CA THR A 116 9.63 -4.89 2.27
C THR A 116 8.94 -4.49 0.97
N SER A 117 8.44 -5.46 0.20
CA SER A 117 7.68 -5.21 -1.02
C SER A 117 6.64 -6.31 -1.23
N VAL A 118 5.40 -5.91 -1.51
CA VAL A 118 4.26 -6.81 -1.72
C VAL A 118 3.40 -6.26 -2.85
N PRO A 119 3.13 -7.06 -3.91
CA PRO A 119 2.07 -6.74 -4.85
C PRO A 119 0.71 -7.10 -4.23
N PHE A 120 -0.23 -6.18 -4.31
CA PHE A 120 -1.65 -6.39 -4.02
C PHE A 120 -2.40 -6.36 -5.35
N ASP A 121 -2.77 -7.53 -5.86
CA ASP A 121 -3.33 -7.71 -7.19
C ASP A 121 -4.82 -8.01 -7.11
N ILE A 122 -5.65 -7.01 -7.39
CA ILE A 122 -7.11 -7.13 -7.39
C ILE A 122 -7.68 -7.24 -8.81
N SER A 123 -6.85 -7.64 -9.78
CA SER A 123 -7.27 -7.80 -11.19
C SER A 123 -8.33 -8.89 -11.37
N ALA A 124 -8.45 -9.84 -10.43
CA ALA A 124 -9.55 -10.81 -10.43
C ALA A 124 -10.86 -10.24 -9.86
N LEU A 125 -10.76 -9.33 -8.87
CA LEU A 125 -11.91 -8.80 -8.14
C LEU A 125 -12.57 -7.61 -8.86
N VAL A 126 -11.77 -6.65 -9.32
CA VAL A 126 -12.29 -5.39 -9.88
C VAL A 126 -13.17 -5.61 -11.12
N PRO A 127 -12.77 -6.44 -12.12
CA PRO A 127 -13.62 -6.67 -13.30
C PRO A 127 -14.96 -7.34 -12.98
N MET A 128 -15.08 -8.09 -11.89
CA MET A 128 -16.36 -8.71 -11.49
C MET A 128 -17.44 -7.66 -11.22
N ILE A 129 -17.05 -6.44 -10.82
CA ILE A 129 -17.97 -5.32 -10.59
C ILE A 129 -18.80 -5.01 -11.85
N SER A 130 -18.17 -5.03 -13.03
CA SER A 130 -18.87 -4.80 -14.30
C SER A 130 -19.91 -5.88 -14.64
N MET A 131 -19.77 -7.08 -14.07
CA MET A 131 -20.70 -8.17 -14.29
C MET A 131 -21.98 -8.01 -13.46
N ILE A 132 -21.84 -7.49 -12.24
CA ILE A 132 -22.92 -7.40 -11.23
C ILE A 132 -23.58 -6.03 -11.15
N CYS A 133 -22.86 -4.94 -11.44
CA CYS A 133 -23.36 -3.58 -11.36
C CYS A 133 -23.87 -3.12 -12.73
N LYS A 134 -24.96 -2.36 -12.73
CA LYS A 134 -25.65 -1.87 -13.94
C LYS A 134 -25.81 -0.36 -13.95
N GLU A 135 -25.11 0.34 -13.06
CA GLU A 135 -25.19 1.78 -12.87
C GLU A 135 -23.79 2.38 -12.76
N ASP A 136 -23.66 3.64 -13.19
CA ASP A 136 -22.43 4.39 -13.05
C ASP A 136 -22.05 4.51 -11.59
N SER A 137 -20.82 4.13 -11.26
CA SER A 137 -20.43 4.02 -9.86
C SER A 137 -18.93 4.10 -9.63
N ASN A 138 -18.56 4.49 -8.41
CA ASN A 138 -17.18 4.53 -7.95
C ASN A 138 -16.95 3.47 -6.87
N HIS A 139 -15.85 2.74 -7.00
CA HIS A 139 -15.44 1.67 -6.10
C HIS A 139 -14.06 1.99 -5.55
N LYS A 140 -13.99 2.32 -4.27
CA LYS A 140 -12.78 2.83 -3.62
C LYS A 140 -12.19 1.77 -2.70
N PHE A 141 -10.90 1.49 -2.89
CA PHE A 141 -10.11 0.62 -2.02
C PHE A 141 -9.10 1.49 -1.30
N THR A 142 -9.24 1.62 0.01
CA THR A 142 -8.34 2.40 0.86
C THR A 142 -7.35 1.47 1.54
N LEU A 143 -6.10 1.55 1.12
CA LEU A 143 -4.99 0.79 1.66
C LEU A 143 -4.36 1.56 2.82
N SER A 144 -4.18 0.90 3.96
CA SER A 144 -3.49 1.44 5.14
C SER A 144 -2.35 0.50 5.49
N VAL A 145 -1.11 0.97 5.35
CA VAL A 145 0.10 0.19 5.58
C VAL A 145 0.92 0.84 6.68
N THR A 146 1.24 0.07 7.72
CA THR A 146 2.11 0.48 8.81
C THR A 146 3.34 -0.41 8.84
N ASP A 147 4.52 0.18 8.95
CA ASP A 147 5.77 -0.57 9.08
C ASP A 147 6.15 -0.88 10.55
N GLU A 148 7.18 -1.70 10.75
CA GLU A 148 7.64 -2.06 12.10
C GLU A 148 8.24 -0.89 12.89
N LEU A 149 8.56 0.23 12.22
CA LEU A 149 9.00 1.48 12.85
C LEU A 149 7.81 2.40 13.21
N GLY A 150 6.57 1.95 12.96
CA GLY A 150 5.34 2.67 13.30
C GLY A 150 4.96 3.77 12.31
N ARG A 151 5.61 3.83 11.14
CA ARG A 151 5.27 4.81 10.11
C ARG A 151 4.15 4.27 9.25
N GLN A 152 3.18 5.13 8.95
CA GLN A 152 1.97 4.76 8.25
C GLN A 152 1.80 5.56 6.96
N THR A 153 1.28 4.88 5.94
CA THR A 153 0.75 5.50 4.73
C THR A 153 -0.65 4.98 4.48
N VAL A 154 -1.56 5.90 4.20
CA VAL A 154 -2.94 5.62 3.80
C VAL A 154 -3.13 6.19 2.41
N GLN A 155 -3.54 5.36 1.46
CA GLN A 155 -3.78 5.76 0.08
C GLN A 155 -4.98 5.01 -0.47
N SER A 156 -5.85 5.72 -1.18
CA SER A 156 -6.97 5.12 -1.89
C SER A 156 -6.65 4.98 -3.37
N VAL A 157 -7.17 3.91 -3.99
CA VAL A 157 -7.35 3.79 -5.43
C VAL A 157 -8.85 3.72 -5.70
N THR A 158 -9.31 4.44 -6.72
CA THR A 158 -10.71 4.46 -7.13
C THR A 158 -10.84 3.82 -8.51
N PHE A 159 -11.76 2.87 -8.63
CA PHE A 159 -12.16 2.29 -9.90
C PHE A 159 -13.55 2.78 -10.25
N HIS A 160 -13.71 3.36 -11.44
CA HIS A 160 -14.96 3.87 -11.95
C HIS A 160 -15.56 2.87 -12.94
N LEU A 161 -16.83 2.52 -12.75
CA LEU A 161 -17.61 1.83 -13.77
C LEU A 161 -18.47 2.86 -14.49
N SER A 162 -18.27 2.97 -15.80
CA SER A 162 -19.23 3.58 -16.72
C SER A 162 -20.09 2.49 -17.37
N VAL A 163 -21.40 2.59 -17.29
CA VAL A 163 -22.32 1.75 -18.06
C VAL A 163 -22.73 2.49 -19.32
N SER A 164 -22.40 1.92 -20.49
CA SER A 164 -22.92 2.44 -21.75
C SER A 164 -24.40 2.07 -21.88
N GLU A 165 -25.25 3.06 -22.13
CA GLU A 165 -26.68 2.88 -22.46
C GLU A 165 -26.91 2.05 -23.73
#